data_AF-A0A3L6PN81-F1
#
_entry.id   AF-A0A3L6PN81-F1
#
_cell.length_a   1.000
_cell.length_b   1.000
_cell.length_c   1.000
_cell.angle_alpha   90.00
_cell.angle_beta   90.00
_cell.angle_gamma   90.00
#
_symmetry.space_group_name_H-M   'P 1'
#
loop_
_entity.id
_entity.type
_entity.pdbx_description
1 polymer ?
#
loop_
_entity_poly.entity_id
_entity_poly.type
_entity_poly.pdbx_seq_one_letter_code
_entity_poly.pdbx_strand_id
1 'polypeptide(L)'
;MELQLLVKHNPDNHVHIATVEGMRPLIRLLSHADTLLQEHGVTVLPDLSICNGNKAAIAAAGPVWSLVRALKSAASHAVRESAACALLRLV
;
A
#
# COMPACT_ATOMS: atom_id res chain seq x y z
N MET A 1 0.21 3.14 -13.52
CA MET A 1 1.57 3.65 -13.82
C MET A 1 1.77 5.10 -13.37
N GLU A 2 0.83 6.02 -13.60
CA GLU A 2 0.99 7.44 -13.20
C GLU A 2 1.02 7.68 -11.68
N LEU A 3 0.25 6.93 -10.88
CA LEU A 3 0.25 7.07 -9.41
C LEU A 3 1.63 6.80 -8.78
N GLN A 4 2.35 5.78 -9.26
CA GLN A 4 3.70 5.49 -8.77
C GLN A 4 4.70 6.59 -9.15
N LEU A 5 4.58 7.18 -10.35
CA LEU A 5 5.45 8.28 -10.78
C LEU A 5 5.20 9.57 -10.00
N LEU A 6 3.93 9.88 -9.70
CA LEU A 6 3.54 11.05 -8.88
C LEU A 6 4.05 10.98 -7.45
N VAL A 7 4.08 9.78 -6.87
CA VAL A 7 4.65 9.48 -5.54
C VAL A 7 6.18 9.63 -5.60
N LYS A 8 6.84 9.04 -6.60
CA LYS A 8 8.30 9.01 -6.69
C LYS A 8 8.97 10.36 -6.99
N HIS A 9 8.26 11.30 -7.64
CA HIS A 9 8.82 12.58 -8.06
C HIS A 9 8.53 13.77 -7.14
N ASN A 10 7.60 13.67 -6.17
CA ASN A 10 7.30 14.76 -5.24
C ASN A 10 6.92 14.25 -3.83
N PRO A 11 7.77 14.45 -2.82
CA PRO A 11 7.44 14.07 -1.44
C PRO A 11 6.23 14.85 -0.88
N ASP A 12 5.91 16.04 -1.42
CA ASP A 12 4.69 16.78 -1.07
C ASP A 12 3.40 16.11 -1.59
N ASN A 13 3.46 15.31 -2.66
CA ASN A 13 2.33 14.52 -3.14
C ASN A 13 2.05 13.30 -2.25
N HIS A 14 3.05 12.80 -1.52
CA HIS A 14 2.82 11.76 -0.52
C HIS A 14 1.84 12.23 0.58
N VAL A 15 1.89 13.51 0.95
CA VAL A 15 1.05 14.09 2.01
C VAL A 15 -0.39 14.31 1.51
N HIS A 16 -0.58 14.66 0.24
CA HIS A 16 -1.91 14.90 -0.34
C HIS A 16 -2.69 13.62 -0.67
N ILE A 17 -2.00 12.54 -1.06
CA ILE A 17 -2.67 11.25 -1.38
C ILE A 17 -3.04 10.48 -0.10
N ALA A 18 -2.31 10.72 1.00
CA ALA A 18 -2.45 10.00 2.25
C ALA A 18 -3.53 10.52 3.20
N THR A 19 -4.67 10.92 2.66
CA THR A 19 -5.87 11.10 3.48
C THR A 19 -6.48 9.73 3.79
N VAL A 20 -7.10 9.57 4.96
CA VAL A 20 -7.80 8.32 5.33
C VAL A 20 -8.81 7.90 4.24
N GLU A 21 -9.41 8.87 3.55
CA GLU A 21 -10.32 8.63 2.44
C GLU A 21 -9.62 8.08 1.18
N GLY A 22 -8.41 8.56 0.86
CA GLY A 22 -7.57 8.03 -0.22
C GLY A 22 -6.95 6.65 0.06
N MET A 23 -6.72 6.32 1.33
CA MET A 23 -6.14 5.03 1.74
C MET A 23 -7.12 3.85 1.64
N ARG A 24 -8.42 4.08 1.88
CA ARG A 24 -9.44 3.01 1.87
C ARG A 24 -9.54 2.28 0.52
N PRO A 25 -9.58 2.97 -0.64
CA PRO A 25 -9.51 2.31 -1.95
C PRO A 25 -8.26 1.46 -2.13
N LEU A 26 -7.09 1.98 -1.72
CA LEU A 26 -5.81 1.26 -1.83
C LEU A 26 -5.81 -0.03 -0.99
N ILE A 27 -6.36 0.01 0.23
CA ILE A 27 -6.46 -1.18 1.07
C ILE A 27 -7.43 -2.21 0.51
N ARG A 28 -8.51 -1.79 -0.18
CA ARG A 28 -9.41 -2.70 -0.89
C ARG A 28 -8.70 -3.43 -2.03
N LEU A 29 -7.79 -2.75 -2.74
CA LEU A 29 -7.02 -3.37 -3.82
C LEU A 29 -6.17 -4.55 -3.32
N LEU A 30 -5.63 -4.49 -2.09
CA LEU A 30 -4.87 -5.59 -1.47
C LEU A 30 -5.65 -6.92 -1.39
N SER A 31 -6.99 -6.82 -1.44
CA SER A 31 -7.92 -7.93 -1.32
C SER A 31 -8.66 -8.26 -2.61
N HIS A 32 -8.31 -7.60 -3.73
CA HIS A 32 -9.00 -7.78 -5.01
C HIS A 32 -8.73 -9.17 -5.60
N ALA A 33 -9.72 -9.73 -6.31
CA ALA A 33 -9.60 -11.03 -6.99
C ALA A 33 -8.73 -10.96 -8.25
N ASP A 34 -8.51 -9.74 -8.77
CA ASP A 34 -7.66 -9.49 -9.92
C ASP A 34 -6.23 -9.30 -9.43
N THR A 35 -5.34 -10.19 -9.84
CA THR A 35 -3.94 -10.22 -9.41
C THR A 35 -3.16 -8.99 -9.84
N LEU A 36 -3.46 -8.40 -10.99
CA LEU A 36 -2.82 -7.18 -11.48
C LEU A 36 -3.24 -5.97 -10.63
N LEU A 37 -4.53 -5.86 -10.32
CA LEU A 37 -5.00 -4.80 -9.42
C LEU A 37 -4.49 -4.96 -8.00
N GLN A 38 -4.39 -6.22 -7.52
CA GLN A 38 -3.80 -6.52 -6.23
C GLN A 38 -2.31 -6.12 -6.18
N GLU A 39 -1.55 -6.48 -7.21
CA GLU A 39 -0.13 -6.13 -7.34
C GLU A 39 0.10 -4.62 -7.28
N HIS A 40 -0.67 -3.85 -8.05
CA HIS A 40 -0.58 -2.39 -8.04
C HIS A 40 -0.91 -1.80 -6.66
N GLY A 41 -1.95 -2.30 -5.99
CA GLY A 41 -2.31 -1.84 -4.65
C GLY A 41 -1.22 -2.14 -3.60
N VAL A 42 -0.65 -3.35 -3.66
CA VAL A 42 0.39 -3.80 -2.73
C VAL A 42 1.72 -3.07 -2.96
N THR A 43 2.09 -2.76 -4.20
CA THR A 43 3.39 -2.12 -4.51
C THR A 43 3.43 -0.63 -4.16
N VAL A 44 2.31 0.09 -4.19
CA VAL A 44 2.29 1.52 -3.84
C VAL A 44 2.34 1.77 -2.33
N LEU A 45 1.92 0.79 -1.53
CA LEU A 45 1.78 0.93 -0.08
C LEU A 45 3.13 1.12 0.65
N PRO A 46 4.20 0.35 0.32
CA PRO A 46 5.54 0.58 0.82
C PRO A 46 6.04 2.00 0.54
N ASP A 47 5.85 2.51 -0.67
CA ASP A 47 6.30 3.85 -1.05
C ASP A 47 5.59 4.92 -0.22
N LEU A 48 4.27 4.81 -0.05
CA LEU A 48 3.50 5.74 0.80
C LEU A 48 3.91 5.68 2.27
N SER A 49 4.32 4.51 2.77
CA SER A 49 4.76 4.31 4.16
C SER A 49 6.14 4.90 4.49
N ILE A 50 6.91 5.34 3.49
CA ILE A 50 8.19 6.05 3.70
C ILE A 50 7.96 7.39 4.42
N CYS A 51 6.82 8.04 4.17
CA CYS A 51 6.47 9.30 4.83
C CYS A 51 5.81 9.02 6.19
N ASN A 52 6.44 9.47 7.28
CA ASN A 52 5.91 9.28 8.65
C ASN A 52 4.51 9.90 8.84
N GLY A 53 4.20 11.00 8.15
CA GLY A 53 2.86 11.61 8.20
C GLY A 53 1.75 10.69 7.69
N ASN A 54 2.10 9.73 6.83
CA ASN A 54 1.15 8.82 6.21
C ASN A 54 0.94 7.55 7.03
N LYS A 55 1.91 7.16 7.87
CA LYS A 55 1.86 5.91 8.63
C LYS A 55 0.64 5.82 9.53
N ALA A 56 0.28 6.92 10.20
CA ALA A 56 -0.90 6.98 11.05
C ALA A 56 -2.20 6.80 10.25
N ALA A 57 -2.34 7.45 9.09
CA ALA A 57 -3.49 7.31 8.22
C ALA A 57 -3.60 5.90 7.61
N ILE A 58 -2.45 5.33 7.22
CA ILE A 58 -2.36 3.95 6.72
C ILE A 58 -2.79 2.99 7.83
N ALA A 59 -2.21 3.08 9.03
CA ALA A 59 -2.56 2.20 10.14
C ALA A 59 -4.04 2.31 10.53
N ALA A 60 -4.59 3.54 10.59
CA ALA A 60 -5.99 3.79 10.89
C ALA A 60 -6.96 3.18 9.86
N ALA A 61 -6.54 3.06 8.60
CA ALA A 61 -7.33 2.43 7.55
C ALA A 61 -7.33 0.89 7.62
N GLY A 62 -6.58 0.29 8.55
CA GLY A 62 -6.62 -1.14 8.87
C GLY A 62 -6.00 -2.10 7.84
N PRO A 63 -4.79 -1.83 7.28
CA PRO A 63 -4.20 -2.64 6.21
C PRO A 63 -3.66 -3.97 6.71
N VAL A 64 -3.37 -4.10 8.01
CA VAL A 64 -2.61 -5.22 8.58
C VAL A 64 -3.24 -6.57 8.22
N TRP A 65 -4.55 -6.72 8.39
CA TRP A 65 -5.23 -7.97 8.05
C TRP A 65 -5.16 -8.29 6.56
N SER A 66 -5.37 -7.28 5.70
CA SER A 66 -5.27 -7.42 4.24
C SER A 66 -3.86 -7.76 3.77
N LEU A 67 -2.83 -7.16 4.38
CA LEU A 67 -1.42 -7.42 4.08
C LEU A 67 -1.01 -8.84 4.53
N VAL A 68 -1.44 -9.28 5.71
CA VAL A 68 -1.21 -10.66 6.18
C VAL A 68 -1.92 -11.66 5.27
N ARG A 69 -3.13 -11.34 4.79
CA ARG A 69 -3.83 -12.17 3.82
C ARG A 69 -3.09 -12.23 2.49
N ALA A 70 -2.64 -11.08 1.97
CA ALA A 70 -1.84 -11.00 0.75
C ALA A 70 -0.55 -11.82 0.86
N LEU A 71 0.15 -11.78 2.00
CA LEU A 71 1.32 -12.64 2.23
C LEU A 71 1.00 -14.14 2.10
N LYS A 72 -0.13 -14.58 2.67
CA LYS A 72 -0.56 -15.98 2.68
C LYS A 72 -1.12 -16.45 1.35
N SER A 73 -1.83 -15.58 0.62
CA SER A 73 -2.53 -15.93 -0.63
C SER A 73 -1.84 -15.43 -1.89
N ALA A 74 -0.69 -14.77 -1.79
CA ALA A 74 0.01 -14.22 -2.95
C ALA A 74 0.47 -15.32 -3.91
N ALA A 75 -0.06 -15.25 -5.13
CA ALA A 75 0.40 -16.04 -6.28
C ALA A 75 1.77 -15.55 -6.81
N SER A 76 2.10 -14.28 -6.56
CA SER A 76 3.31 -13.62 -7.06
C SER A 76 4.31 -13.31 -5.94
N HIS A 77 5.58 -13.57 -6.19
CA HIS A 77 6.68 -13.25 -5.26
C HIS A 77 6.76 -11.74 -4.98
N ALA A 78 6.49 -10.89 -5.99
CA ALA A 78 6.53 -9.44 -5.86
C ALA A 78 5.46 -8.91 -4.89
N VAL A 79 4.24 -9.49 -4.93
CA VAL A 79 3.17 -9.18 -3.98
C VAL A 79 3.60 -9.53 -2.56
N ARG A 80 4.19 -10.72 -2.39
CA ARG A 80 4.61 -11.20 -1.06
C ARG A 80 5.70 -10.30 -0.47
N GLU A 81 6.71 -9.95 -1.26
CA GLU A 81 7.80 -9.08 -0.82
C GLU A 81 7.31 -7.68 -0.45
N SER A 82 6.48 -7.08 -1.32
CA SER A 82 5.91 -5.75 -1.09
C SER A 82 5.00 -5.73 0.15
N ALA A 83 4.20 -6.77 0.36
CA ALA A 83 3.36 -6.87 1.56
C ALA A 83 4.19 -7.01 2.85
N ALA A 84 5.28 -7.79 2.81
CA ALA A 84 6.22 -7.88 3.94
C ALA A 84 6.90 -6.53 4.22
N CYS A 85 7.34 -5.84 3.16
CA CYS A 85 7.95 -4.52 3.24
C CYS A 85 7.00 -3.46 3.82
N ALA A 86 5.72 -3.51 3.44
CA ALA A 86 4.70 -2.62 4.00
C ALA A 86 4.45 -2.91 5.48
N LEU A 87 4.32 -4.20 5.86
CA LEU A 87 4.16 -4.58 7.27
C LEU A 87 5.34 -4.11 8.11
N LEU A 88 6.59 -4.40 7.69
CA LEU A 88 7.80 -4.01 8.42
C LEU A 88 7.91 -2.51 8.69
N ARG A 89 7.38 -1.67 7.78
CA ARG A 89 7.44 -0.20 7.92
C ARG A 89 6.32 0.40 8.78
N LEU A 90 5.24 -0.37 8.97
CA LEU A 90 4.05 0.05 9.72
C LEU A 90 4.09 -0.38 11.19
N VAL A 91 4.87 -1.42 11.53
CA VAL A 91 5.27 -1.74 12.92
C VAL A 91 6.42 -0.85 13.37
#